data_AF-A0A7C3UME3-F1
#
_entry.id   AF-A0A7C3UME3-F1
#
_cell.length_a   1.000
_cell.length_b   1.000
_cell.length_c   1.000
_cell.angle_alpha   90.00
_cell.angle_beta   90.00
_cell.angle_gamma   90.00
#
_symmetry.space_group_name_H-M   'P 1'
#
loop_
_entity.id
_entity.type
_entity.pdbx_description
1 polymer ?
#
loop_
_entity_poly.entity_id
_entity_poly.type
_entity_poly.pdbx_seq_one_letter_code
_entity_poly.pdbx_strand_id
1 'polypeptide(L)' 'ALLTTTMPVMKQVIDALEKENLRHTLKVVVGGAPVSPEFAREVGADAYAADAVAASEICREFCG' A
#
# COMPACT_ATOMS: atom_id res chain seq x y z
N ALA A 1 1.99 -9.81 17.73
CA ALA A 1 2.32 -9.18 16.43
C ALA A 1 1.84 -7.73 16.47
N LEU A 2 2.65 -6.76 16.04
CA LEU A 2 2.33 -5.31 16.09
C LEU A 2 1.77 -4.74 14.77
N LEU A 3 1.60 -5.57 13.74
CA LEU A 3 1.17 -5.11 12.42
C LEU A 3 -0.33 -4.80 12.34
N THR A 4 -1.18 -5.49 13.09
CA THR A 4 -2.62 -5.21 13.10
C THR A 4 -2.94 -3.82 13.68
N THR A 5 -2.12 -3.34 14.61
CA THR A 5 -2.24 -1.98 15.15
C THR A 5 -1.73 -0.91 14.18
N THR A 6 -0.87 -1.26 13.21
CA THR A 6 -0.37 -0.32 12.20
C THR A 6 -1.20 -0.32 10.92
N MET A 7 -2.04 -1.33 10.69
CA MET A 7 -2.94 -1.37 9.53
C MET A 7 -3.75 -0.07 9.36
N PRO A 8 -4.43 0.48 10.39
CA PRO A 8 -5.17 1.74 10.23
C PRO A 8 -4.30 2.94 9.82
N VAL A 9 -3.00 2.92 10.15
CA VAL A 9 -2.04 3.99 9.80
C VAL A 9 -1.75 3.99 8.29
N MET A 10 -1.88 2.85 7.59
CA MET A 10 -1.72 2.80 6.14
C MET A 10 -2.73 3.72 5.43
N LYS A 11 -3.99 3.73 5.88
CA LYS A 11 -5.02 4.66 5.40
C LYS A 11 -4.65 6.11 5.72
N GLN A 12 -4.18 6.39 6.94
CA GLN A 12 -3.77 7.75 7.32
C GLN A 12 -2.65 8.31 6.44
N VAL A 13 -1.70 7.46 6.04
CA VAL A 13 -0.63 7.84 5.11
C VAL A 13 -1.19 8.15 3.72
N ILE A 14 -2.09 7.31 3.20
CA ILE A 14 -2.73 7.55 1.90
C ILE A 14 -3.56 8.84 1.92
N ASP A 15 -4.35 9.06 2.98
CA ASP A 15 -5.11 10.30 3.17
C ASP A 15 -4.20 11.53 3.27
N ALA A 16 -3.00 11.39 3.86
CA ALA A 16 -2.01 12.46 3.91
C ALA A 16 -1.41 12.76 2.52
N LEU A 17 -1.14 11.72 1.72
CA LEU A 17 -0.70 11.90 0.32
C LEU A 17 -1.77 12.60 -0.52
N GLU A 18 -3.05 12.32 -0.28
CA GLU A 18 -4.17 13.00 -0.95
C GLU A 18 -4.21 14.49 -0.58
N LYS A 19 -4.08 14.80 0.73
CA LYS A 19 -4.07 16.19 1.23
C LYS A 19 -2.93 17.02 0.66
N GLU A 20 -1.76 16.41 0.47
CA GLU A 20 -0.59 17.07 -0.12
C GLU A 20 -0.62 17.07 -1.66
N ASN A 21 -1.70 16.56 -2.29
CA ASN A 21 -1.84 16.40 -3.74
C ASN A 21 -0.75 15.53 -4.40
N LEU A 22 -0.15 14.61 -3.62
CA LEU A 22 0.89 13.69 -4.05
C LEU A 22 0.35 12.30 -4.43
N ARG A 23 -0.88 11.97 -4.02
CA ARG A 23 -1.42 10.61 -4.20
C ARG A 23 -1.48 10.18 -5.67
N HIS A 24 -1.75 11.11 -6.59
CA HIS A 24 -1.84 10.82 -8.02
C HIS A 24 -0.48 10.79 -8.74
N THR A 25 0.60 11.25 -8.10
CA THR A 25 1.95 11.26 -8.69
C THR A 25 2.81 10.07 -8.26
N LEU A 26 2.30 9.25 -7.33
CA LEU A 26 3.00 8.12 -6.74
C LEU A 26 2.16 6.84 -6.86
N LYS A 27 2.86 5.71 -6.80
CA LYS A 27 2.24 4.39 -6.64
C LYS A 27 2.45 3.90 -5.21
N VAL A 28 1.37 3.46 -4.57
CA VAL A 28 1.36 2.96 -3.20
C VAL A 28 1.10 1.46 -3.21
N VAL A 29 2.08 0.68 -2.75
CA VAL A 29 1.97 -0.77 -2.58
C VAL A 29 1.97 -1.09 -1.09
N VAL A 30 1.02 -1.91 -0.63
CA VAL A 30 0.93 -2.35 0.78
C VAL A 30 1.12 -3.86 0.91
N GLY A 31 1.63 -4.31 2.05
CA GLY A 31 1.86 -5.72 2.33
C GLY A 31 2.12 -5.98 3.82
N GLY A 32 2.39 -7.25 4.15
CA GLY A 32 2.63 -7.70 5.52
C GLY A 32 1.66 -8.79 5.96
N ALA A 33 2.04 -9.55 6.99
CA ALA A 33 1.34 -10.77 7.40
C ALA A 33 -0.19 -10.62 7.64
N PRO A 34 -0.71 -9.53 8.23
CA PRO A 34 -2.17 -9.39 8.42
C PRO A 34 -2.87 -8.64 7.27
N VAL A 35 -2.15 -8.20 6.24
CA VAL A 35 -2.72 -7.42 5.13
C VAL A 35 -3.30 -8.37 4.08
N SER A 36 -4.50 -8.07 3.62
CA SER A 36 -5.16 -8.77 2.51
C SER A 36 -5.32 -7.86 1.28
N PRO A 37 -5.56 -8.44 0.09
CA PRO A 37 -5.94 -7.67 -1.09
C PRO A 37 -7.19 -6.80 -0.88
N GLU A 38 -8.16 -7.27 -0.09
CA GLU A 38 -9.39 -6.55 0.23
C GLU A 38 -9.07 -5.29 1.03
N PHE A 39 -8.24 -5.43 2.06
CA PHE A 39 -7.80 -4.31 2.89
C PHE A 39 -7.02 -3.29 2.06
N ALA A 40 -6.12 -3.74 1.18
CA ALA A 40 -5.36 -2.85 0.29
C ALA A 40 -6.27 -1.99 -0.58
N ARG A 41 -7.33 -2.58 -1.15
CA ARG A 41 -8.35 -1.84 -1.91
C ARG A 41 -9.13 -0.88 -1.03
N GLU A 42 -9.53 -1.31 0.17
CA GLU A 42 -10.29 -0.49 1.12
C GLU A 42 -9.52 0.78 1.57
N VAL A 43 -8.21 0.67 1.77
CA VAL A 43 -7.37 1.82 2.14
C VAL A 43 -6.95 2.69 0.94
N GLY A 44 -7.23 2.25 -0.29
CA GLY A 44 -6.90 2.99 -1.52
C GLY A 44 -5.46 2.82 -2.01
N ALA A 45 -4.81 1.70 -1.71
CA ALA A 45 -3.52 1.35 -2.29
C ALA A 45 -3.66 0.93 -3.77
N ASP A 46 -2.62 1.12 -4.56
CA ASP A 46 -2.59 0.72 -5.97
C ASP A 46 -2.36 -0.79 -6.15
N ALA A 47 -1.66 -1.42 -5.19
CA ALA A 47 -1.43 -2.85 -5.20
C ALA A 47 -1.22 -3.42 -3.79
N TYR A 48 -1.43 -4.74 -3.72
CA TYR A 48 -1.06 -5.58 -2.58
C TYR A 48 0.10 -6.49 -2.97
N ALA A 49 1.08 -6.64 -2.09
CA ALA A 49 2.14 -7.62 -2.24
C ALA A 49 2.10 -8.63 -1.09
N ALA A 50 2.05 -9.93 -1.43
CA ALA A 50 2.05 -11.02 -0.47
C ALA A 50 3.43 -11.22 0.20
N ASP A 51 4.50 -10.89 -0.52
CA ASP A 51 5.88 -10.99 -0.06
C ASP A 51 6.79 -9.98 -0.79
N ALA A 52 8.08 -10.01 -0.45
CA ALA A 52 9.06 -9.08 -1.00
C ALA A 52 9.35 -9.30 -2.50
N VAL A 53 9.22 -10.54 -3.00
CA VAL A 53 9.47 -10.85 -4.41
C VAL A 53 8.34 -10.27 -5.25
N ALA A 54 7.09 -10.56 -4.88
CA ALA A 54 5.92 -9.99 -5.52
C ALA A 54 5.94 -8.45 -5.48
N ALA A 55 6.37 -7.84 -4.36
CA ALA A 55 6.52 -6.40 -4.27
C ALA A 55 7.53 -5.84 -5.29
N SER A 56 8.67 -6.52 -5.47
CA SER A 56 9.68 -6.10 -6.45
C SER A 56 9.16 -6.18 -7.88
N GLU A 57 8.37 -7.18 -8.22
CA GLU A 57 7.79 -7.34 -9.56
C GLU A 57 6.76 -6.24 -9.85
N ILE A 58 5.83 -6.01 -8.92
CA ILE A 58 4.83 -4.94 -9.00
C ILE A 58 5.50 -3.57 -9.17
N CYS A 59 6.52 -3.26 -8.37
CA CYS A 59 7.23 -1.98 -8.47
C CYS A 59 7.94 -1.83 -9.82
N ARG A 60 8.44 -2.91 -10.42
CA ARG A 60 9.03 -2.86 -11.78
C ARG A 60 7.96 -2.57 -12.84
N GLU A 61 6.78 -3.18 -12.74
CA GLU A 61 5.66 -2.90 -13.66
C GLU A 61 5.20 -1.44 -13.58
N PHE A 62 5.28 -0.82 -12.41
CA PHE A 62 4.89 0.58 -12.21
C PHE A 62 5.93 1.61 -12.66
N CYS A 63 7.22 1.26 -12.65
CA CYS A 63 8.30 2.16 -13.06
C CYS A 63 8.79 1.92 -14.50
N GLY A 64 8.30 0.86 -15.15
CA GLY A 64 8.64 0.48 -16.52
C GLY A 64 8.01 1.37 -17.58
#